data_AF-A0A8S1LEE3-F1
#
_entry.id   AF-A0A8S1LEE3-F1
#
_cell.length_a   1.000
_cell.length_b   1.000
_cell.length_c   1.000
_cell.angle_alpha   90.00
_cell.angle_beta   90.00
_cell.angle_gamma   90.00
#
_symmetry.space_group_name_H-M   'P 1'
#
loop_
_entity.id
_entity.type
_entity.pdbx_description
1 polymer ?
#
loop_
_entity_poly.entity_id
_entity_poly.type
_entity_poly.pdbx_seq_one_letter_code
_entity_poly.pdbx_strand_id
1 'polypeptide(L)'
;MKQTYNPNREYLSIYKQICQEQHVHLSKTITQGLKDQSLRLNAILIRIEDIIPLQLLLSLCHFDSIIVYGRLRKKMNKNDLVSLEELQQIINGILTAINLNLTQSQFNLMQIHITDLILSPKDCESISFGLKSTKTLKELKITNCSLTSQHLQILSEPIQQCVSLNLLDLSNNLLKENAGMIIGKIISSHAGRRDEMKWAEEIRGDEPPQQLALQGLCEIFLHQNMFDDRCVKDLCNFLMYDSWTKNIGLRENQIGEEGVKLFSQILDTNESLISLDLRENPGFVEPYSKDIFDKLVRNIKIFKEQKNYYEDVEENQQDEYPIIQEQQQEESEELECPNCKNLLKQNKQLQRRIQQLQQRPRYDSQLMNQEINKDDEQQSGDLLIQIENKMNELTTLMDMLEQSKQQQQYQQQSGNKSKKKKKKILKQTI
;
A
#
# COMPACT_ATOMS: atom_id res chain seq x y z
N MET A 1 -3.51 -29.93 -24.13
CA MET A 1 -3.30 -28.48 -24.15
C MET A 1 -3.73 -27.91 -22.81
N LYS A 2 -2.79 -27.56 -21.93
CA LYS A 2 -3.12 -26.87 -20.67
C LYS A 2 -3.70 -25.51 -21.08
N GLN A 3 -4.99 -25.28 -20.82
CA GLN A 3 -5.55 -23.93 -20.89
C GLN A 3 -4.78 -23.10 -19.86
N THR A 4 -3.88 -22.25 -20.33
CA THR A 4 -3.22 -21.25 -19.49
C THR A 4 -4.32 -20.40 -18.85
N TYR A 5 -4.49 -20.55 -17.54
CA TYR A 5 -5.40 -19.74 -16.73
C TYR A 5 -5.12 -18.26 -17.05
N ASN A 6 -6.12 -17.57 -17.61
CA ASN A 6 -6.01 -16.16 -17.96
C ASN A 6 -6.86 -15.36 -16.95
N PRO A 7 -6.24 -14.86 -15.86
CA PRO A 7 -6.96 -14.14 -14.79
C PRO A 7 -7.73 -12.93 -15.33
N ASN A 8 -7.31 -12.35 -16.47
CA ASN A 8 -8.00 -11.19 -17.05
C ASN A 8 -9.42 -11.51 -17.53
N ARG A 9 -9.67 -12.73 -18.03
CA ARG A 9 -11.03 -13.15 -18.41
C ARG A 9 -11.92 -13.29 -17.19
N GLU A 10 -11.36 -13.73 -16.07
CA GLU A 10 -12.06 -13.87 -14.81
C GLU A 10 -12.36 -12.50 -14.20
N TYR A 11 -11.38 -11.60 -14.11
CA TYR A 11 -11.57 -10.26 -13.54
C TYR A 11 -12.56 -9.43 -14.36
N LEU A 12 -12.51 -9.54 -15.69
CA LEU A 12 -13.49 -8.88 -16.55
C LEU A 12 -14.90 -9.47 -16.35
N SER A 13 -15.02 -10.77 -16.12
CA SER A 13 -16.31 -11.42 -15.86
C SER A 13 -16.87 -11.00 -14.50
N ILE A 14 -16.02 -10.95 -13.47
CA ILE A 14 -16.36 -10.43 -12.13
C ILE A 14 -16.82 -8.97 -12.26
N TYR A 15 -16.06 -8.12 -12.95
CA TYR A 15 -16.44 -6.72 -13.15
C TYR A 15 -17.78 -6.57 -13.88
N LYS A 16 -18.03 -7.40 -14.91
CA LYS A 16 -19.32 -7.40 -15.62
C LYS A 16 -20.47 -7.76 -14.70
N GLN A 17 -20.31 -8.77 -13.86
CA GLN A 17 -21.32 -9.17 -12.90
C GLN A 17 -21.58 -8.06 -11.87
N ILE A 18 -20.52 -7.45 -11.33
CA ILE A 18 -20.64 -6.32 -10.40
C ILE A 18 -21.44 -5.18 -11.04
N CYS A 19 -21.10 -4.77 -12.26
CA CYS A 19 -21.83 -3.71 -12.96
C CYS A 19 -23.31 -4.07 -13.21
N GLN A 20 -23.61 -5.32 -13.54
CA GLN A 20 -24.99 -5.80 -13.70
C GLN A 20 -25.79 -5.71 -12.39
N GLU A 21 -25.21 -6.17 -11.28
CA GLU A 21 -25.84 -6.16 -9.96
C GLU A 21 -26.01 -4.74 -9.40
N GLN A 22 -25.08 -3.83 -9.72
CA GLN A 22 -25.15 -2.42 -9.32
C GLN A 22 -25.97 -1.55 -10.28
N HIS A 23 -26.50 -2.11 -11.38
CA HIS A 23 -27.18 -1.38 -12.44
C HIS A 23 -26.36 -0.21 -13.04
N VAL A 24 -25.05 -0.39 -13.17
CA VAL A 24 -24.11 0.61 -13.73
C VAL A 24 -23.58 0.15 -15.09
N HIS A 25 -23.38 1.08 -16.02
CA HIS A 25 -22.77 0.77 -17.31
C HIS A 25 -21.28 0.41 -17.18
N LEU A 26 -20.82 -0.51 -18.04
CA LEU A 26 -19.42 -0.93 -18.06
C LEU A 26 -18.49 0.23 -18.42
N SER A 27 -17.56 0.54 -17.53
CA SER A 27 -16.56 1.56 -17.78
C SER A 27 -15.50 1.06 -18.77
N LYS A 28 -15.32 1.78 -19.89
CA LYS A 28 -14.32 1.43 -20.91
C LYS A 28 -12.90 1.47 -20.36
N THR A 29 -12.59 2.45 -19.49
CA THR A 29 -11.25 2.60 -18.89
C THR A 29 -10.92 1.42 -17.96
N ILE A 30 -11.88 0.95 -17.14
CA ILE A 30 -11.67 -0.20 -16.25
C ILE A 30 -11.55 -1.50 -17.07
N THR A 31 -12.47 -1.73 -18.02
CA THR A 31 -12.44 -2.94 -18.84
C THR A 31 -11.19 -3.08 -19.70
N GLN A 32 -10.69 -1.99 -20.29
CA GLN A 32 -9.45 -1.99 -21.09
C GLN A 32 -8.19 -1.94 -20.22
N GLY A 33 -8.32 -1.49 -18.98
CA GLY A 33 -7.26 -1.35 -17.99
C GLY A 33 -6.81 -2.66 -17.36
N LEU A 34 -7.69 -3.67 -17.33
CA LEU A 34 -7.41 -5.01 -16.82
C LEU A 34 -6.45 -5.75 -17.75
N LYS A 35 -5.18 -5.91 -17.31
CA LYS A 35 -4.13 -6.58 -18.08
C LYS A 35 -3.18 -7.34 -17.16
N ASP A 36 -3.08 -8.64 -17.33
CA ASP A 36 -2.09 -9.54 -16.74
C ASP A 36 -1.86 -9.30 -15.24
N GLN A 37 -2.93 -9.44 -14.45
CA GLN A 37 -2.93 -9.14 -13.00
C GLN A 37 -2.54 -7.70 -12.64
N SER A 38 -2.55 -6.79 -13.61
CA SER A 38 -2.43 -5.35 -13.40
C SER A 38 -3.71 -4.63 -13.75
N LEU A 39 -3.96 -3.53 -13.06
CA LEU A 39 -5.06 -2.62 -13.35
C LEU A 39 -4.52 -1.24 -13.71
N ARG A 40 -4.72 -0.82 -14.95
CA ARG A 40 -4.35 0.52 -15.42
C ARG A 40 -5.58 1.40 -15.60
N LEU A 41 -5.70 2.45 -14.79
CA LEU A 41 -6.83 3.36 -14.76
C LEU A 41 -6.46 4.74 -15.27
N ASN A 42 -7.16 5.21 -16.30
CA ASN A 42 -7.19 6.64 -16.60
C ASN A 42 -8.27 7.31 -15.73
N ALA A 43 -7.87 8.00 -14.67
CA ALA A 43 -8.79 8.58 -13.69
C ALA A 43 -9.71 9.66 -14.29
N ILE A 44 -9.29 10.35 -15.35
CA ILE A 44 -10.10 11.37 -16.04
C ILE A 44 -11.29 10.74 -16.77
N LEU A 45 -11.19 9.46 -17.13
CA LEU A 45 -12.24 8.73 -17.84
C LEU A 45 -13.14 7.92 -16.91
N ILE A 46 -12.89 7.96 -15.60
CA ILE A 46 -13.72 7.31 -14.58
C ILE A 46 -14.83 8.27 -14.19
N ARG A 47 -16.07 7.77 -14.12
CA ARG A 47 -17.23 8.52 -13.66
C ARG A 47 -17.51 8.22 -12.19
N ILE A 48 -18.23 9.08 -11.47
CA ILE A 48 -18.60 8.81 -10.06
C ILE A 48 -19.29 7.44 -9.93
N GLU A 49 -20.20 7.10 -10.85
CA GLU A 49 -20.92 5.81 -10.84
C GLU A 49 -20.00 4.58 -10.96
N ASP A 50 -18.79 4.74 -11.52
CA ASP A 50 -17.83 3.65 -11.69
C ASP A 50 -17.05 3.35 -10.38
N ILE A 51 -17.12 4.21 -9.36
CA ILE A 51 -16.33 4.09 -8.12
C ILE A 51 -16.73 2.88 -7.29
N ILE A 52 -18.03 2.65 -7.05
CA ILE A 52 -18.50 1.49 -6.27
C ILE A 52 -18.14 0.18 -6.98
N PRO A 53 -18.41 0.01 -8.29
CA PRO A 53 -17.95 -1.16 -9.03
C PRO A 53 -16.44 -1.38 -8.96
N LEU A 54 -15.65 -0.31 -9.02
CA LEU A 54 -14.19 -0.39 -8.90
C LEU A 54 -13.74 -0.83 -7.49
N GLN A 55 -14.37 -0.31 -6.44
CA GLN A 55 -14.10 -0.72 -5.06
C GLN A 55 -14.38 -2.21 -4.84
N LEU A 56 -15.52 -2.69 -5.33
CA LEU A 56 -15.86 -4.11 -5.27
C LEU A 56 -14.85 -4.95 -6.07
N LEU A 57 -14.50 -4.54 -7.30
CA LEU A 57 -13.53 -5.24 -8.11
C LEU A 57 -12.17 -5.38 -7.40
N LEU A 58 -11.64 -4.26 -6.87
CA LEU A 58 -10.37 -4.23 -6.15
C LEU A 58 -10.41 -4.99 -4.82
N SER A 59 -11.58 -5.16 -4.21
CA SER A 59 -11.73 -5.99 -3.01
C SER A 59 -11.87 -7.49 -3.28
N LEU A 60 -12.19 -7.89 -4.52
CA LEU A 60 -12.43 -9.28 -4.90
C LEU A 60 -11.30 -9.88 -5.72
N CYS A 61 -10.55 -9.06 -6.45
CA CYS A 61 -9.51 -9.52 -7.37
C CYS A 61 -8.11 -9.23 -6.84
N HIS A 62 -7.19 -10.12 -7.21
CA HIS A 62 -5.79 -10.03 -6.87
C HIS A 62 -5.04 -9.22 -7.95
N PHE A 63 -4.34 -8.17 -7.55
CA PHE A 63 -3.55 -7.37 -8.49
C PHE A 63 -2.11 -7.31 -8.01
N ASP A 64 -1.17 -7.58 -8.91
CA ASP A 64 0.26 -7.42 -8.66
C ASP A 64 0.67 -5.95 -8.83
N SER A 65 -0.04 -5.21 -9.69
CA SER A 65 0.28 -3.82 -10.03
C SER A 65 -0.96 -2.98 -10.30
N ILE A 66 -1.09 -1.83 -9.65
CA ILE A 66 -2.15 -0.86 -9.92
C ILE A 66 -1.51 0.46 -10.38
N ILE A 67 -1.89 0.91 -11.56
CA ILE A 67 -1.40 2.14 -12.17
C ILE A 67 -2.58 3.06 -12.42
N VAL A 68 -2.57 4.22 -11.78
CA VAL A 68 -3.54 5.30 -11.98
C VAL A 68 -2.83 6.48 -12.62
N TYR A 69 -3.40 6.99 -13.70
CA TYR A 69 -2.87 8.16 -14.40
C TYR A 69 -4.00 9.09 -14.84
N GLY A 70 -3.71 10.38 -15.00
CA GLY A 70 -4.73 11.30 -15.49
C GLY A 70 -4.24 12.72 -15.70
N ARG A 71 -3.65 13.00 -16.86
CA ARG A 71 -3.17 14.33 -17.21
C ARG A 71 -4.30 15.33 -17.47
N LEU A 72 -4.53 16.25 -16.54
CA LEU A 72 -5.43 17.39 -16.72
C LEU A 72 -5.00 18.24 -17.93
N ARG A 73 -5.85 18.32 -18.97
CA ARG A 73 -5.57 19.19 -20.13
C ARG A 73 -5.73 20.66 -19.71
N LYS A 74 -4.68 21.48 -19.86
CA LYS A 74 -4.70 22.94 -19.61
C LYS A 74 -5.72 23.74 -20.45
N LYS A 75 -6.33 23.12 -21.46
CA LYS A 75 -7.43 23.66 -22.29
C LYS A 75 -8.53 22.60 -22.39
N MET A 76 -9.51 22.65 -21.50
CA MET A 76 -10.78 21.94 -21.69
C MET A 76 -11.89 22.96 -21.88
N ASN A 77 -12.79 22.71 -22.83
CA ASN A 77 -13.93 23.56 -23.10
C ASN A 77 -14.87 23.56 -21.89
N LYS A 78 -15.55 24.69 -21.62
CA LYS A 78 -16.45 24.87 -20.46
C LYS A 78 -17.57 23.82 -20.35
N ASN A 79 -17.85 23.07 -21.41
CA ASN A 79 -18.92 22.07 -21.47
C ASN A 79 -18.47 20.62 -21.23
N ASP A 80 -17.16 20.35 -21.17
CA ASP A 80 -16.58 19.02 -20.87
C ASP A 80 -16.05 18.93 -19.42
N LEU A 81 -16.41 19.90 -18.58
CA LEU A 81 -15.94 20.01 -17.21
C LEU A 81 -16.65 18.98 -16.33
N VAL A 82 -15.99 17.85 -16.07
CA VAL A 82 -16.06 17.26 -14.73
C VAL A 82 -15.65 18.38 -13.76
N SER A 83 -16.51 18.73 -12.81
CA SER A 83 -16.16 19.78 -11.86
C SER A 83 -14.87 19.38 -11.12
N LEU A 84 -14.03 20.35 -10.73
CA LEU A 84 -12.81 20.03 -9.97
C LEU A 84 -13.13 19.24 -8.70
N GLU A 85 -14.29 19.51 -8.10
CA GLU A 85 -14.81 18.80 -6.94
C GLU A 85 -15.18 17.35 -7.27
N GLU A 86 -15.86 17.10 -8.38
CA GLU A 86 -16.19 15.75 -8.86
C GLU A 86 -14.93 14.94 -9.17
N LEU A 87 -13.92 15.55 -9.80
CA LEU A 87 -12.65 14.87 -10.06
C LEU A 87 -11.92 14.52 -8.76
N GLN A 88 -11.94 15.42 -7.77
CA GLN A 88 -11.39 15.12 -6.44
C GLN A 88 -12.15 13.97 -5.76
N GLN A 89 -13.47 13.90 -5.88
CA GLN A 89 -14.26 12.77 -5.38
C GLN A 89 -13.90 11.46 -6.09
N ILE A 90 -13.68 11.49 -7.40
CA ILE A 90 -13.24 10.32 -8.18
C ILE A 90 -11.84 9.87 -7.74
N ILE A 91 -10.88 10.78 -7.64
CA ILE A 91 -9.51 10.47 -7.16
C ILE A 91 -9.58 9.85 -5.76
N ASN A 92 -10.32 10.47 -4.84
CA ASN A 92 -10.51 9.96 -3.49
C ASN A 92 -11.14 8.56 -3.47
N GLY A 93 -12.15 8.35 -4.31
CA GLY A 93 -12.83 7.07 -4.48
C GLY A 93 -11.92 5.96 -5.01
N ILE A 94 -11.06 6.28 -5.98
CA ILE A 94 -10.05 5.37 -6.53
C ILE A 94 -9.02 5.02 -5.44
N LEU A 95 -8.50 6.00 -4.70
CA LEU A 95 -7.52 5.75 -3.65
C LEU A 95 -8.10 4.95 -2.49
N THR A 96 -9.36 5.18 -2.15
CA THR A 96 -10.11 4.35 -1.19
C THR A 96 -10.25 2.91 -1.71
N ALA A 97 -10.46 2.72 -3.01
CA ALA A 97 -10.53 1.40 -3.62
C ALA A 97 -9.18 0.67 -3.59
N ILE A 98 -8.07 1.37 -3.86
CA ILE A 98 -6.70 0.82 -3.72
C ILE A 98 -6.41 0.48 -2.27
N ASN A 99 -6.80 1.34 -1.34
CA ASN A 99 -6.70 1.10 0.09
C ASN A 99 -7.40 -0.21 0.51
N LEU A 100 -8.60 -0.47 -0.01
CA LEU A 100 -9.28 -1.75 0.25
C LEU A 100 -8.44 -2.95 -0.22
N ASN A 101 -7.87 -2.89 -1.43
CA ASN A 101 -7.01 -3.96 -1.94
C ASN A 101 -5.76 -4.17 -1.04
N LEU A 102 -5.10 -3.09 -0.64
CA LEU A 102 -3.91 -3.13 0.23
C LEU A 102 -4.18 -3.72 1.62
N THR A 103 -5.41 -3.60 2.13
CA THR A 103 -5.78 -4.12 3.47
C THR A 103 -6.14 -5.60 3.48
N GLN A 104 -6.31 -6.23 2.32
CA GLN A 104 -6.61 -7.64 2.24
C GLN A 104 -5.32 -8.45 2.38
N SER A 105 -5.21 -9.23 3.45
CA SER A 105 -4.02 -10.06 3.72
C SER A 105 -3.77 -11.11 2.63
N GLN A 106 -4.83 -11.56 1.97
CA GLN A 106 -4.74 -12.51 0.88
C GLN A 106 -4.26 -11.88 -0.44
N PHE A 107 -4.02 -10.56 -0.54
CA PHE A 107 -3.60 -9.89 -1.78
C PHE A 107 -2.13 -9.45 -1.74
N ASN A 108 -1.41 -9.70 -2.84
CA ASN A 108 0.02 -9.44 -2.99
C ASN A 108 0.28 -8.25 -3.93
N LEU A 109 -0.31 -7.09 -3.63
CA LEU A 109 -0.06 -5.89 -4.44
C LEU A 109 1.38 -5.41 -4.28
N MET A 110 2.17 -5.57 -5.34
CA MET A 110 3.61 -5.29 -5.35
C MET A 110 3.92 -3.87 -5.84
N GLN A 111 3.08 -3.28 -6.69
CA GLN A 111 3.36 -1.98 -7.32
C GLN A 111 2.15 -1.06 -7.31
N ILE A 112 2.35 0.19 -6.88
CA ILE A 112 1.37 1.27 -7.01
C ILE A 112 2.02 2.45 -7.72
N HIS A 113 1.46 2.84 -8.85
CA HIS A 113 1.87 4.04 -9.58
C HIS A 113 0.70 5.00 -9.68
N ILE A 114 0.86 6.22 -9.16
CA ILE A 114 -0.10 7.32 -9.25
C ILE A 114 0.61 8.45 -9.97
N THR A 115 0.10 8.82 -11.15
CA THR A 115 0.81 9.75 -12.04
C THR A 115 -0.10 10.83 -12.60
N ASP A 116 0.41 12.05 -12.71
CA ASP A 116 -0.31 13.19 -13.31
C ASP A 116 -1.63 13.60 -12.59
N LEU A 117 -1.84 13.22 -11.32
CA LEU A 117 -3.07 13.53 -10.57
C LEU A 117 -2.84 14.52 -9.44
N ILE A 118 -3.60 15.63 -9.39
CA ILE A 118 -3.51 16.58 -8.28
C ILE A 118 -4.12 15.93 -7.04
N LEU A 119 -3.28 15.53 -6.08
CA LEU A 119 -3.72 14.92 -4.83
C LEU A 119 -3.96 15.99 -3.77
N SER A 120 -5.05 15.82 -3.02
CA SER A 120 -5.32 16.58 -1.80
C SER A 120 -4.73 15.88 -0.55
N PRO A 121 -4.65 16.55 0.61
CA PRO A 121 -4.28 15.88 1.86
C PRO A 121 -5.21 14.70 2.21
N LYS A 122 -6.52 14.85 1.95
CA LYS A 122 -7.52 13.80 2.17
C LYS A 122 -7.28 12.56 1.31
N ASP A 123 -6.76 12.75 0.11
CA ASP A 123 -6.40 11.66 -0.80
C ASP A 123 -5.23 10.85 -0.25
N CYS A 124 -4.23 11.52 0.32
CA CYS A 124 -3.13 10.86 1.02
C CYS A 124 -3.64 10.10 2.25
N GLU A 125 -4.52 10.70 3.07
CA GLU A 125 -5.13 10.03 4.22
C GLU A 125 -5.92 8.77 3.82
N SER A 126 -6.56 8.80 2.66
CA SER A 126 -7.42 7.71 2.17
C SER A 126 -6.63 6.45 1.79
N ILE A 127 -5.35 6.59 1.40
CA ILE A 127 -4.46 5.46 1.08
C ILE A 127 -3.53 5.07 2.25
N SER A 128 -3.37 5.94 3.26
CA SER A 128 -2.45 5.76 4.39
C SER A 128 -2.66 4.44 5.15
N PHE A 129 -3.90 4.04 5.40
CA PHE A 129 -4.17 2.83 6.19
C PHE A 129 -3.69 1.57 5.45
N GLY A 130 -3.98 1.45 4.16
CA GLY A 130 -3.57 0.34 3.32
C GLY A 130 -2.05 0.26 3.18
N LEU A 131 -1.38 1.40 3.01
CA LEU A 131 0.08 1.47 3.01
C LEU A 131 0.69 1.01 4.35
N LYS A 132 0.04 1.33 5.48
CA LYS A 132 0.49 0.87 6.80
C LYS A 132 0.34 -0.65 6.97
N SER A 133 -0.72 -1.24 6.41
CA SER A 133 -1.04 -2.66 6.54
C SER A 133 -0.27 -3.56 5.58
N THR A 134 0.04 -3.09 4.37
CA THR A 134 0.68 -3.93 3.35
C THR A 134 2.08 -4.40 3.76
N LYS A 135 2.38 -5.66 3.43
CA LYS A 135 3.70 -6.29 3.62
C LYS A 135 4.36 -6.71 2.31
N THR A 136 3.68 -6.49 1.20
CA THR A 136 4.08 -7.01 -0.12
C THR A 136 4.54 -5.90 -1.06
N LEU A 137 4.06 -4.67 -0.87
CA LEU A 137 4.41 -3.53 -1.74
C LEU A 137 5.92 -3.32 -1.87
N LYS A 138 6.42 -3.41 -3.11
CA LYS A 138 7.83 -3.23 -3.50
C LYS A 138 8.12 -1.89 -4.16
N GLU A 139 7.15 -1.34 -4.91
CA GLU A 139 7.31 -0.05 -5.59
C GLU A 139 6.12 0.87 -5.32
N LEU A 140 6.42 2.09 -4.88
CA LEU A 140 5.45 3.17 -4.74
C LEU A 140 5.94 4.37 -5.55
N LYS A 141 5.18 4.72 -6.59
CA LYS A 141 5.44 5.90 -7.42
C LYS A 141 4.27 6.85 -7.32
N ILE A 142 4.53 8.08 -6.87
CA ILE A 142 3.54 9.16 -6.84
C ILE A 142 4.17 10.37 -7.53
N THR A 143 4.05 10.43 -8.86
CA THR A 143 4.82 11.37 -9.69
C THR A 143 3.93 12.39 -10.37
N ASN A 144 4.36 13.65 -10.42
CA ASN A 144 3.56 14.74 -11.00
C ASN A 144 2.16 14.86 -10.35
N CYS A 145 2.14 14.79 -9.02
CA CYS A 145 0.92 14.75 -8.22
C CYS A 145 0.71 16.00 -7.34
N SER A 146 1.52 17.04 -7.54
CA SER A 146 1.54 18.25 -6.73
C SER A 146 1.77 17.99 -5.23
N LEU A 147 2.50 16.92 -4.88
CA LEU A 147 2.79 16.62 -3.48
C LEU A 147 3.63 17.74 -2.86
N THR A 148 3.14 18.30 -1.75
CA THR A 148 3.90 19.22 -0.90
C THR A 148 4.43 18.50 0.33
N SER A 149 5.28 19.16 1.11
CA SER A 149 5.82 18.60 2.36
C SER A 149 4.72 18.25 3.38
N GLN A 150 3.54 18.88 3.32
CA GLN A 150 2.38 18.51 4.13
C GLN A 150 1.82 17.15 3.71
N HIS A 151 1.72 16.88 2.41
CA HIS A 151 1.27 15.57 1.90
C HIS A 151 2.28 14.48 2.28
N LEU A 152 3.58 14.77 2.12
CA LEU A 152 4.64 13.85 2.50
C LEU A 152 4.62 13.56 4.01
N GLN A 153 4.28 14.54 4.85
CA GLN A 153 4.13 14.35 6.30
C GLN A 153 3.02 13.34 6.63
N ILE A 154 1.89 13.37 5.91
CA ILE A 154 0.79 12.39 6.07
C ILE A 154 1.25 10.99 5.65
N LEU A 155 1.98 10.89 4.53
CA LEU A 155 2.46 9.63 3.98
C LEU A 155 3.69 9.05 4.70
N SER A 156 4.35 9.84 5.56
CA SER A 156 5.62 9.45 6.17
C SER A 156 5.52 8.21 7.06
N GLU A 157 4.57 8.17 8.01
CA GLU A 157 4.38 6.99 8.86
C GLU A 157 3.91 5.77 8.05
N PRO A 158 2.92 5.86 7.14
CA PRO A 158 2.55 4.74 6.28
C PRO A 158 3.71 4.14 5.47
N ILE A 159 4.52 4.98 4.82
CA ILE A 159 5.68 4.52 4.01
C ILE A 159 6.76 3.88 4.90
N GLN A 160 6.96 4.39 6.12
CA GLN A 160 7.86 3.76 7.09
C GLN A 160 7.43 2.32 7.42
N GLN A 161 6.13 2.02 7.42
CA GLN A 161 5.58 0.70 7.78
C GLN A 161 5.55 -0.30 6.61
N CYS A 162 5.77 0.16 5.37
CA CYS A 162 5.91 -0.68 4.19
C CYS A 162 7.25 -1.43 4.21
N VAL A 163 7.39 -2.49 5.02
CA VAL A 163 8.65 -3.21 5.24
C VAL A 163 9.30 -3.78 3.98
N SER A 164 8.50 -4.04 2.94
CA SER A 164 8.94 -4.62 1.67
C SER A 164 9.30 -3.58 0.61
N LEU A 165 9.08 -2.28 0.86
CA LEU A 165 9.19 -1.26 -0.18
C LEU A 165 10.64 -1.00 -0.57
N ASN A 166 11.03 -1.36 -1.80
CA ASN A 166 12.39 -1.18 -2.32
C ASN A 166 12.56 0.15 -3.06
N LEU A 167 11.52 0.61 -3.77
CA LEU A 167 11.56 1.80 -4.60
C LEU A 167 10.48 2.80 -4.20
N LEU A 168 10.92 4.02 -3.88
CA LEU A 168 10.04 5.17 -3.68
C LEU A 168 10.34 6.26 -4.71
N ASP A 169 9.38 6.55 -5.59
CA ASP A 169 9.48 7.62 -6.57
C ASP A 169 8.45 8.72 -6.27
N LEU A 170 8.95 9.90 -5.90
CA LEU A 170 8.18 11.11 -5.65
C LEU A 170 8.61 12.23 -6.60
N SER A 171 9.10 11.89 -7.78
CA SER A 171 9.57 12.84 -8.78
C SER A 171 8.46 13.75 -9.31
N ASN A 172 8.83 14.92 -9.83
CA ASN A 172 7.90 15.92 -10.38
C ASN A 172 6.88 16.44 -9.37
N ASN A 173 7.26 16.68 -8.12
CA ASN A 173 6.35 17.20 -7.11
C ASN A 173 6.81 18.56 -6.58
N LEU A 174 6.15 19.05 -5.53
CA LEU A 174 6.39 20.34 -4.91
C LEU A 174 7.04 20.17 -3.52
N LEU A 175 7.89 19.16 -3.37
CA LEU A 175 8.58 18.87 -2.11
C LEU A 175 9.68 19.92 -1.86
N LYS A 176 9.65 20.53 -0.67
CA LYS A 176 10.57 21.60 -0.22
C LYS A 176 10.79 21.57 1.29
N GLU A 177 11.62 22.47 1.82
CA GLU A 177 11.76 22.74 3.27
C GLU A 177 12.01 21.44 4.08
N ASN A 178 11.03 20.99 4.87
CA ASN A 178 11.14 19.81 5.73
C ASN A 178 11.15 18.47 4.97
N ALA A 179 11.01 18.47 3.64
CA ALA A 179 10.99 17.24 2.85
C ALA A 179 12.25 16.39 3.05
N GLY A 180 13.43 17.01 3.11
CA GLY A 180 14.69 16.31 3.36
C GLY A 180 14.70 15.53 4.67
N MET A 181 14.26 16.16 5.77
CA MET A 181 14.10 15.50 7.07
C MET A 181 13.07 14.36 7.02
N ILE A 182 11.93 14.55 6.35
CA ILE A 182 10.88 13.51 6.30
C ILE A 182 11.37 12.29 5.50
N ILE A 183 12.01 12.49 4.35
CA ILE A 183 12.63 11.40 3.58
C ILE A 183 13.73 10.72 4.40
N GLY A 184 14.57 11.49 5.08
CA GLY A 184 15.62 10.94 5.95
C GLY A 184 15.09 10.05 7.07
N LYS A 185 13.96 10.43 7.71
CA LYS A 185 13.26 9.57 8.69
C LYS A 185 12.73 8.29 8.08
N ILE A 186 12.18 8.36 6.85
CA ILE A 186 11.73 7.17 6.13
C ILE A 186 12.92 6.23 5.89
N ILE A 187 14.04 6.74 5.37
CA ILE A 187 15.28 5.98 5.16
C ILE A 187 15.75 5.33 6.47
N SER A 188 15.89 6.12 7.53
CA SER A 188 16.37 5.65 8.82
C SER A 188 15.47 4.57 9.45
N SER A 189 14.15 4.65 9.26
CA SER A 189 13.22 3.61 9.73
C SER A 189 13.42 2.28 9.00
N HIS A 190 13.64 2.34 7.68
CA HIS A 190 13.92 1.15 6.87
C HIS A 190 15.32 0.58 7.16
N ALA A 191 16.32 1.45 7.29
CA ALA A 191 17.68 1.09 7.67
C ALA A 191 17.74 0.43 9.04
N GLY A 192 17.15 1.06 10.06
CA GLY A 192 17.18 0.56 11.44
C GLY A 192 16.58 -0.83 11.59
N ARG A 193 15.46 -1.12 10.89
CA ARG A 193 14.91 -2.48 10.88
C ARG A 193 15.86 -3.51 10.29
N ARG A 194 16.56 -3.15 9.21
CA ARG A 194 17.53 -4.06 8.58
C ARG A 194 18.80 -4.19 9.40
N ASP A 195 19.23 -3.13 10.07
CA ASP A 195 20.35 -3.17 11.01
C ASP A 195 20.02 -4.08 12.19
N GLU A 196 18.82 -3.98 12.77
CA GLU A 196 18.34 -4.87 13.83
C GLU A 196 18.30 -6.33 13.38
N MET A 197 17.79 -6.62 12.17
CA MET A 197 17.77 -7.96 11.62
C MET A 197 19.19 -8.49 11.37
N LYS A 198 20.05 -7.70 10.73
CA LYS A 198 21.45 -8.06 10.48
C LYS A 198 22.18 -8.37 11.78
N TRP A 199 22.03 -7.51 12.79
CA TRP A 199 22.65 -7.70 14.11
C TRP A 199 22.14 -8.96 14.81
N ALA A 200 20.83 -9.25 14.71
CA ALA A 200 20.26 -10.43 15.34
C ALA A 200 20.84 -11.74 14.78
N GLU A 201 21.10 -11.81 13.47
CA GLU A 201 21.70 -12.98 12.83
C GLU A 201 23.21 -13.07 13.07
N GLU A 202 23.94 -11.94 12.99
CA GLU A 202 25.38 -11.90 13.29
C GLU A 202 25.69 -12.38 14.71
N ILE A 203 24.84 -12.07 15.69
CA ILE A 203 24.98 -12.55 17.08
C ILE A 203 24.84 -14.08 17.17
N ARG A 204 24.04 -14.70 16.30
CA ARG A 204 23.84 -16.15 16.27
C ARG A 204 24.98 -16.89 15.54
N GLY A 205 25.85 -16.15 14.85
CA GLY A 205 26.86 -16.70 13.95
C GLY A 205 26.28 -17.15 12.62
N ASP A 206 25.03 -16.78 12.33
CA ASP A 206 24.35 -17.06 11.07
C ASP A 206 24.60 -15.90 10.09
N GLU A 207 24.65 -16.20 8.79
CA GLU A 207 24.71 -15.15 7.78
C GLU A 207 23.34 -14.46 7.67
N PRO A 208 23.30 -13.12 7.51
CA PRO A 208 22.04 -12.41 7.33
C PRO A 208 21.32 -12.96 6.08
N PRO A 209 20.01 -13.25 6.15
CA PRO A 209 19.30 -13.89 5.06
C PRO A 209 19.43 -13.07 3.78
N GLN A 210 19.72 -13.71 2.64
CA GLN A 210 19.81 -13.06 1.31
C GLN A 210 18.62 -12.13 1.00
N GLN A 211 17.45 -12.45 1.55
CA GLN A 211 16.22 -11.67 1.37
C GLN A 211 16.20 -10.34 2.15
N LEU A 212 17.16 -10.08 3.05
CA LEU A 212 17.23 -8.84 3.83
C LEU A 212 17.38 -7.61 2.93
N ALA A 213 18.09 -7.75 1.80
CA ALA A 213 18.18 -6.72 0.77
C ALA A 213 16.82 -6.41 0.09
N LEU A 214 15.87 -7.34 0.17
CA LEU A 214 14.51 -7.20 -0.39
C LEU A 214 13.50 -6.60 0.62
N GLN A 215 13.94 -6.28 1.84
CA GLN A 215 13.09 -5.83 2.96
C GLN A 215 13.37 -4.37 3.36
N GLY A 216 13.28 -3.47 2.38
CA GLY A 216 13.19 -2.03 2.61
C GLY A 216 13.80 -1.20 1.50
N LEU A 217 13.83 0.12 1.68
CA LEU A 217 14.23 1.05 0.63
C LEU A 217 15.67 0.86 0.17
N CYS A 218 15.83 0.81 -1.15
CA CYS A 218 17.10 0.76 -1.86
C CYS A 218 17.21 1.89 -2.89
N GLU A 219 16.08 2.33 -3.45
CA GLU A 219 16.02 3.34 -4.51
C GLU A 219 15.02 4.44 -4.18
N ILE A 220 15.46 5.69 -4.28
CA ILE A 220 14.64 6.87 -3.97
C ILE A 220 14.81 7.89 -5.08
N PHE A 221 13.71 8.21 -5.76
CA PHE A 221 13.69 9.22 -6.83
C PHE A 221 12.90 10.46 -6.40
N LEU A 222 13.58 11.61 -6.42
CA LEU A 222 13.10 12.92 -6.00
C LEU A 222 13.38 13.96 -7.10
N HIS A 223 13.46 13.53 -8.36
CA HIS A 223 13.75 14.41 -9.48
C HIS A 223 12.69 15.52 -9.60
N GLN A 224 13.06 16.69 -10.12
CA GLN A 224 12.09 17.76 -10.44
C GLN A 224 11.23 18.14 -9.22
N ASN A 225 11.89 18.41 -8.09
CA ASN A 225 11.29 18.94 -6.87
C ASN A 225 11.94 20.29 -6.52
N MET A 226 11.78 20.77 -5.29
CA MET A 226 12.34 22.03 -4.81
C MET A 226 13.30 21.81 -3.62
N PHE A 227 14.13 20.76 -3.67
CA PHE A 227 15.17 20.53 -2.66
C PHE A 227 16.24 21.61 -2.77
N ASP A 228 16.54 22.27 -1.65
CA ASP A 228 17.64 23.23 -1.49
C ASP A 228 18.75 22.63 -0.59
N ASP A 229 19.81 23.40 -0.33
CA ASP A 229 20.93 22.97 0.51
C ASP A 229 20.51 22.58 1.94
N ARG A 230 19.43 23.17 2.46
CA ARG A 230 18.90 22.82 3.79
C ARG A 230 18.23 21.45 3.75
N CYS A 231 17.41 21.19 2.74
CA CYS A 231 16.79 19.88 2.53
C CYS A 231 17.87 18.79 2.39
N VAL A 232 18.91 19.08 1.61
CA VAL A 232 20.04 18.15 1.41
C VAL A 232 20.80 17.92 2.69
N LYS A 233 21.09 18.96 3.48
CA LYS A 233 21.74 18.82 4.79
C LYS A 233 20.96 17.88 5.71
N ASP A 234 19.64 18.07 5.81
CA ASP A 234 18.79 17.19 6.62
C ASP A 234 18.85 15.76 6.12
N LEU A 235 18.74 15.53 4.80
CA LEU A 235 18.83 14.19 4.21
C LEU A 235 20.19 13.54 4.47
N CYS A 236 21.29 14.27 4.26
CA CYS A 236 22.66 13.78 4.46
C CYS A 236 22.94 13.34 5.91
N ASN A 237 22.31 13.98 6.91
CA ASN A 237 22.44 13.57 8.31
C ASN A 237 21.93 12.14 8.57
N PHE A 238 20.97 11.66 7.76
CA PHE A 238 20.49 10.28 7.85
C PHE A 238 21.30 9.35 6.95
N LEU A 239 21.62 9.79 5.73
CA LEU A 239 22.41 8.99 4.78
C LEU A 239 23.80 8.65 5.29
N MET A 240 24.42 9.51 6.11
CA MET A 240 25.72 9.23 6.72
C MET A 240 25.76 7.90 7.49
N TYR A 241 24.63 7.49 8.07
CA TYR A 241 24.50 6.26 8.86
C TYR A 241 23.75 5.15 8.13
N ASP A 242 23.29 5.37 6.90
CA ASP A 242 22.55 4.38 6.14
C ASP A 242 23.49 3.46 5.33
N SER A 243 23.37 2.16 5.56
CA SER A 243 24.19 1.14 4.89
C SER A 243 23.46 0.43 3.73
N TRP A 244 22.26 0.88 3.37
CA TRP A 244 21.36 0.11 2.52
C TRP A 244 20.92 0.79 1.22
N THR A 245 20.69 2.11 1.23
CA THR A 245 20.23 2.85 0.04
C THR A 245 21.31 2.84 -1.03
N LYS A 246 20.97 2.40 -2.24
CA LYS A 246 21.89 2.23 -3.36
C LYS A 246 21.78 3.35 -4.39
N ASN A 247 20.59 3.90 -4.57
CA ASN A 247 20.29 4.84 -5.64
C ASN A 247 19.45 6.02 -5.13
N ILE A 248 19.95 7.24 -5.34
CA ILE A 248 19.22 8.48 -5.04
C ILE A 248 19.18 9.38 -6.27
N GLY A 249 17.98 9.74 -6.70
CA GLY A 249 17.75 10.68 -7.78
C GLY A 249 17.32 12.05 -7.29
N LEU A 250 18.12 13.08 -7.56
CA LEU A 250 17.86 14.48 -7.16
C LEU A 250 18.02 15.47 -8.33
N ARG A 251 18.08 14.97 -9.57
CA ARG A 251 18.12 15.78 -10.78
C ARG A 251 17.06 16.89 -10.81
N GLU A 252 17.41 18.04 -11.36
CA GLU A 252 16.50 19.19 -11.54
C GLU A 252 15.84 19.64 -10.22
N ASN A 253 16.66 19.95 -9.21
CA ASN A 253 16.24 20.58 -7.96
C ASN A 253 16.92 21.95 -7.79
N GLN A 254 16.90 22.53 -6.59
CA GLN A 254 17.49 23.85 -6.27
C GLN A 254 18.74 23.71 -5.39
N ILE A 255 19.50 22.63 -5.55
CA ILE A 255 20.66 22.31 -4.72
C ILE A 255 21.86 23.16 -5.15
N GLY A 256 22.36 23.99 -4.25
CA GLY A 256 23.55 24.82 -4.40
C GLY A 256 24.84 24.08 -4.10
N GLU A 257 25.96 24.80 -4.17
CA GLU A 257 27.30 24.21 -4.03
C GLU A 257 27.50 23.56 -2.66
N GLU A 258 26.97 24.16 -1.59
CA GLU A 258 27.07 23.61 -0.23
C GLU A 258 26.33 22.28 -0.09
N GLY A 259 25.14 22.14 -0.71
CA GLY A 259 24.42 20.87 -0.73
C GLY A 259 25.17 19.77 -1.49
N VAL A 260 25.76 20.10 -2.65
CA VAL A 260 26.57 19.14 -3.43
C VAL A 260 27.84 18.75 -2.66
N LYS A 261 28.50 19.71 -2.00
CA LYS A 261 29.65 19.45 -1.14
C LYS A 261 29.31 18.50 0.02
N LEU A 262 28.12 18.62 0.62
CA LEU A 262 27.67 17.68 1.65
C LEU A 262 27.53 16.26 1.10
N PHE A 263 27.04 16.09 -0.13
CA PHE A 263 27.02 14.77 -0.78
C PHE A 263 28.42 14.19 -0.98
N SER A 264 29.36 15.02 -1.45
CA SER A 264 30.78 14.63 -1.55
C SER A 264 31.32 14.16 -0.20
N GLN A 265 31.03 14.88 0.90
CA GLN A 265 31.48 14.53 2.25
C GLN A 265 30.88 13.24 2.78
N ILE A 266 29.57 13.00 2.61
CA ILE A 266 28.98 11.75 3.11
C ILE A 266 29.51 10.52 2.36
N LEU A 267 29.91 10.67 1.09
CA LEU A 267 30.48 9.59 0.28
C LEU A 267 31.91 9.20 0.71
N ASP A 268 32.53 9.96 1.63
CA ASP A 268 33.77 9.54 2.30
C ASP A 268 33.53 8.38 3.27
N THR A 269 32.33 8.30 3.85
CA THR A 269 31.98 7.27 4.86
C THR A 269 30.88 6.33 4.41
N ASN A 270 29.94 6.80 3.60
CA ASN A 270 28.86 5.98 3.06
C ASN A 270 29.37 5.22 1.82
N GLU A 271 29.48 3.90 1.95
CA GLU A 271 29.89 2.98 0.88
C GLU A 271 28.70 2.27 0.22
N SER A 272 27.50 2.45 0.77
CA SER A 272 26.29 1.79 0.28
C SER A 272 25.72 2.47 -0.96
N LEU A 273 25.82 3.79 -1.04
CA LEU A 273 25.33 4.59 -2.15
C LEU A 273 26.24 4.45 -3.37
N ILE A 274 25.72 3.87 -4.44
CA ILE A 274 26.46 3.59 -5.69
C ILE A 274 25.97 4.42 -6.87
N SER A 275 24.80 5.06 -6.75
CA SER A 275 24.21 5.93 -7.75
C SER A 275 23.61 7.17 -7.10
N LEU A 276 24.04 8.34 -7.56
CA LEU A 276 23.53 9.64 -7.12
C LEU A 276 23.41 10.57 -8.33
N ASP A 277 22.18 10.94 -8.69
CA ASP A 277 21.92 11.85 -9.81
C ASP A 277 21.64 13.27 -9.31
N LEU A 278 22.62 14.16 -9.45
CA LEU A 278 22.52 15.58 -9.10
C LEU A 278 22.50 16.51 -10.33
N ARG A 279 22.35 15.95 -11.54
CA ARG A 279 22.37 16.74 -12.79
C ARG A 279 21.33 17.86 -12.75
N GLU A 280 21.61 18.96 -13.44
CA GLU A 280 20.68 20.09 -13.55
C GLU A 280 20.30 20.72 -12.19
N ASN A 281 21.20 20.61 -11.20
CA ASN A 281 21.19 21.44 -10.00
C ASN A 281 22.24 22.54 -10.11
N PRO A 282 21.97 23.76 -9.60
CA PRO A 282 22.88 24.90 -9.76
C PRO A 282 24.28 24.69 -9.13
N GLY A 283 24.37 23.91 -8.05
CA GLY A 283 25.63 23.58 -7.38
C GLY A 283 26.41 22.41 -7.97
N PHE A 284 25.85 21.68 -8.94
CA PHE A 284 26.48 20.48 -9.48
C PHE A 284 27.50 20.85 -10.57
N VAL A 285 28.62 21.41 -10.13
CA VAL A 285 29.74 21.89 -10.96
C VAL A 285 31.07 21.28 -10.49
N GLU A 286 32.14 21.45 -11.26
CA GLU A 286 33.49 21.08 -10.80
C GLU A 286 33.95 22.03 -9.66
N PRO A 287 34.71 21.53 -8.66
CA PRO A 287 35.36 20.21 -8.60
C PRO A 287 34.48 19.09 -8.01
N TYR A 288 33.36 19.40 -7.36
CA TYR A 288 32.59 18.41 -6.59
C TYR A 288 31.95 17.32 -7.45
N SER A 289 31.51 17.65 -8.68
CA SER A 289 30.96 16.66 -9.61
C SER A 289 31.96 15.54 -9.92
N LYS A 290 33.25 15.88 -10.08
CA LYS A 290 34.33 14.92 -10.31
C LYS A 290 34.63 14.09 -9.06
N ASP A 291 34.72 14.73 -7.90
CA ASP A 291 34.96 14.05 -6.62
C ASP A 291 33.84 13.04 -6.30
N ILE A 292 32.58 13.43 -6.48
CA ILE A 292 31.42 12.54 -6.31
C ILE A 292 31.50 11.37 -7.29
N PHE A 293 31.85 11.62 -8.56
CA PHE A 293 31.99 10.55 -9.55
C PHE A 293 33.05 9.52 -9.12
N ASP A 294 34.23 9.97 -8.72
CA ASP A 294 35.33 9.10 -8.29
C ASP A 294 34.92 8.25 -7.06
N LYS A 295 34.21 8.85 -6.10
CA LYS A 295 33.70 8.17 -4.90
C LYS A 295 32.60 7.15 -5.21
N LEU A 296 31.67 7.46 -6.12
CA LEU A 296 30.65 6.49 -6.54
C LEU A 296 31.27 5.31 -7.29
N VAL A 297 32.28 5.55 -8.13
CA VAL A 297 33.04 4.49 -8.81
C VAL A 297 33.75 3.59 -7.79
N ARG A 298 34.32 4.16 -6.72
CA ARG A 298 34.87 3.40 -5.58
C ARG A 298 33.79 2.52 -4.94
N ASN A 299 32.64 3.08 -4.59
CA ASN A 299 31.54 2.34 -3.96
C ASN A 299 31.00 1.21 -4.86
N ILE A 300 30.89 1.44 -6.17
CA ILE A 300 30.51 0.40 -7.14
C ILE A 300 31.50 -0.78 -7.13
N LYS A 301 32.80 -0.51 -7.02
CA LYS A 301 33.82 -1.58 -6.94
C LYS A 301 33.67 -2.39 -5.66
N ILE A 302 33.55 -1.71 -4.51
CA ILE A 302 33.33 -2.36 -3.20
C ILE A 302 32.08 -3.25 -3.24
N PHE A 303 30.97 -2.73 -3.80
CA PHE A 303 29.73 -3.49 -3.93
C PHE A 303 29.87 -4.75 -4.80
N LYS A 304 30.62 -4.67 -5.91
CA LYS A 304 30.89 -5.83 -6.78
C LYS A 304 31.79 -6.87 -6.10
N GLU A 305 32.81 -6.43 -5.38
CA GLU A 305 33.70 -7.32 -4.61
C GLU A 305 32.95 -8.07 -3.52
N GLN A 306 32.06 -7.39 -2.79
CA GLN A 306 31.17 -8.03 -1.82
C GLN A 306 30.24 -9.03 -2.48
N LYS A 307 29.64 -8.72 -3.64
CA LYS A 307 28.74 -9.64 -4.35
C LYS A 307 29.44 -10.91 -4.82
N ASN A 308 30.62 -10.79 -5.42
CA ASN A 308 31.38 -11.94 -5.92
C ASN A 308 31.81 -12.88 -4.78
N TYR A 309 32.15 -12.34 -3.60
CA TYR A 309 32.47 -13.14 -2.42
C TYR A 309 31.31 -14.08 -2.03
N TYR A 310 30.06 -13.62 -2.09
CA TYR A 310 28.90 -14.48 -1.79
C TYR A 310 28.60 -15.49 -2.90
N GLU A 311 28.76 -15.11 -4.18
CA GLU A 311 28.62 -16.04 -5.32
C GLU A 311 29.66 -17.19 -5.25
N ASP A 312 30.89 -16.91 -4.83
CA ASP A 312 31.97 -17.91 -4.66
C ASP A 312 31.75 -18.82 -3.43
N VAL A 313 31.12 -18.34 -2.36
CA VAL A 313 30.77 -19.14 -1.18
C VAL A 313 29.61 -20.10 -1.47
N GLU A 314 28.64 -19.66 -2.28
CA GLU A 314 27.46 -20.46 -2.66
C GLU A 314 27.79 -21.68 -3.53
N GLU A 315 28.74 -21.58 -4.47
CA GLU A 315 29.20 -22.74 -5.25
C GLU A 315 29.83 -23.84 -4.37
N ASN A 316 30.33 -23.48 -3.19
CA ASN A 316 31.02 -24.40 -2.28
C ASN A 316 30.11 -25.00 -1.18
N GLN A 317 28.85 -24.55 -1.05
CA GLN A 317 27.91 -24.98 0.01
C GLN A 317 26.68 -25.75 -0.52
N GLN A 318 26.60 -26.06 -1.82
CA GLN A 318 25.46 -26.80 -2.40
C GLN A 318 25.46 -28.32 -2.13
N ASP A 319 26.48 -28.86 -1.46
CA ASP A 319 26.51 -30.25 -1.01
C ASP A 319 26.16 -30.33 0.49
N GLU A 320 24.97 -30.86 0.78
CA GLU A 320 24.36 -31.12 2.11
C GLU A 320 23.50 -29.99 2.71
N TYR A 321 22.16 -30.09 2.60
CA TYR A 321 21.23 -30.39 3.73
C TYR A 321 19.76 -30.37 3.24
N PRO A 322 18.84 -31.11 3.91
CA PRO A 322 17.52 -31.48 3.41
C PRO A 322 16.40 -30.48 3.77
N ILE A 323 15.36 -30.50 2.93
CA ILE A 323 14.16 -29.66 2.98
C ILE A 323 13.33 -29.93 4.24
N ILE A 324 13.13 -28.92 5.09
CA ILE A 324 12.14 -28.92 6.19
C ILE A 324 10.96 -28.04 5.78
N GLN A 325 9.74 -28.61 5.84
CA GLN A 325 8.48 -27.88 5.65
C GLN A 325 8.04 -27.28 6.99
N GLU A 326 7.96 -25.95 7.08
CA GLU A 326 7.36 -25.28 8.24
C GLU A 326 5.87 -24.97 8.01
N GLN A 327 5.05 -25.41 8.96
CA GLN A 327 3.64 -25.05 9.13
C GLN A 327 3.57 -23.78 9.98
N GLN A 328 2.88 -22.73 9.54
CA GLN A 328 2.59 -21.55 10.36
C GLN A 328 1.09 -21.37 10.53
N GLN A 329 0.67 -21.28 11.81
CA GLN A 329 -0.68 -21.01 12.28
C GLN A 329 -0.94 -19.50 12.30
N GLU A 330 -2.13 -19.11 11.87
CA GLU A 330 -2.62 -17.72 11.83
C GLU A 330 -3.16 -17.28 13.20
N GLU A 331 -2.66 -16.16 13.74
CA GLU A 331 -3.35 -15.38 14.77
C GLU A 331 -3.69 -14.00 14.18
N SER A 332 -4.98 -13.70 14.04
CA SER A 332 -5.52 -12.47 13.46
C SER A 332 -6.17 -11.59 14.53
N GLU A 333 -5.62 -10.40 14.76
CA GLU A 333 -6.29 -9.31 15.50
C GLU A 333 -6.97 -8.35 14.51
N GLU A 334 -8.31 -8.21 14.57
CA GLU A 334 -9.12 -7.31 13.73
C GLU A 334 -9.37 -5.95 14.40
N LEU A 335 -8.85 -4.83 13.90
CA LEU A 335 -9.28 -3.44 14.25
C LEU A 335 -8.86 -2.41 13.17
N GLU A 336 -9.51 -1.26 12.85
CA GLU A 336 -10.91 -0.84 12.64
C GLU A 336 -10.93 0.36 11.65
N CYS A 337 -11.73 0.32 10.58
CA CYS A 337 -12.19 1.52 9.84
C CYS A 337 -13.71 1.37 9.57
N PRO A 338 -14.59 2.28 10.05
CA PRO A 338 -16.04 2.08 10.01
C PRO A 338 -16.64 1.96 8.59
N ASN A 339 -16.13 2.73 7.62
CA ASN A 339 -16.63 2.68 6.24
C ASN A 339 -16.19 1.38 5.54
N CYS A 340 -14.95 0.95 5.78
CA CYS A 340 -14.42 -0.31 5.24
C CYS A 340 -15.10 -1.54 5.85
N LYS A 341 -15.56 -1.49 7.11
CA LYS A 341 -16.31 -2.60 7.75
C LYS A 341 -17.67 -2.87 7.08
N ASN A 342 -18.40 -1.83 6.70
CA ASN A 342 -19.71 -1.98 6.05
C ASN A 342 -19.57 -2.53 4.63
N LEU A 343 -18.61 -2.01 3.86
CA LEU A 343 -18.27 -2.53 2.53
C LEU A 343 -17.70 -3.96 2.59
N LEU A 344 -16.89 -4.30 3.59
CA LEU A 344 -16.36 -5.66 3.78
C LEU A 344 -17.47 -6.66 4.15
N LYS A 345 -18.46 -6.26 4.95
CA LYS A 345 -19.65 -7.08 5.24
C LYS A 345 -20.52 -7.31 4.00
N GLN A 346 -20.75 -6.27 3.19
CA GLN A 346 -21.46 -6.37 1.92
C GLN A 346 -20.68 -7.27 0.92
N ASN A 347 -19.35 -7.15 0.87
CA ASN A 347 -18.49 -8.02 0.06
C ASN A 347 -18.52 -9.48 0.50
N LYS A 348 -18.50 -9.78 1.80
CA LYS A 348 -18.65 -11.16 2.31
C LYS A 348 -20.01 -11.78 1.92
N GLN A 349 -21.07 -10.98 1.81
CA GLN A 349 -22.38 -11.43 1.30
C GLN A 349 -22.37 -11.66 -0.22
N LEU A 350 -21.73 -10.77 -0.99
CA LEU A 350 -21.58 -10.92 -2.45
C LEU A 350 -20.71 -12.12 -2.83
N GLN A 351 -19.60 -12.35 -2.13
CA GLN A 351 -18.75 -13.53 -2.30
C GLN A 351 -19.55 -14.82 -2.11
N ARG A 352 -20.40 -14.90 -1.08
CA ARG A 352 -21.28 -16.06 -0.85
C ARG A 352 -22.29 -16.26 -1.99
N ARG A 353 -22.86 -15.17 -2.55
CA ARG A 353 -23.77 -15.24 -3.69
C ARG A 353 -23.07 -15.69 -4.97
N ILE A 354 -21.89 -15.16 -5.28
CA ILE A 354 -21.10 -15.54 -6.46
C ILE A 354 -20.70 -17.02 -6.37
N GLN A 355 -20.26 -17.48 -5.21
CA GLN A 355 -19.88 -18.89 -4.99
C GLN A 355 -21.07 -19.83 -5.12
N GLN A 356 -22.27 -19.42 -4.65
CA GLN A 356 -23.51 -20.17 -4.85
C GLN A 356 -23.97 -20.23 -6.31
N LEU A 357 -23.72 -19.18 -7.10
CA LEU A 357 -24.04 -19.14 -8.54
C LEU A 357 -23.06 -19.98 -9.37
N GLN A 358 -21.79 -20.04 -8.97
CA GLN A 358 -20.76 -20.86 -9.62
C GLN A 358 -20.91 -22.37 -9.34
N GLN A 359 -21.60 -22.74 -8.25
CA GLN A 359 -21.89 -24.14 -7.90
C GLN A 359 -23.22 -24.66 -8.45
N ARG A 360 -24.02 -23.84 -9.17
CA ARG A 360 -25.19 -24.36 -9.85
C ARG A 360 -24.75 -25.25 -11.02
N PRO A 361 -25.20 -26.52 -11.11
CA PRO A 361 -24.94 -27.33 -12.29
C PRO A 361 -25.49 -26.58 -13.51
N ARG A 362 -24.69 -26.52 -14.60
CA ARG A 362 -25.15 -26.02 -15.90
C ARG A 362 -26.31 -26.88 -16.35
N TYR A 363 -27.54 -26.46 -16.05
CA TYR A 363 -28.72 -27.03 -16.66
C TYR A 363 -28.74 -26.59 -18.13
N ASP A 364 -28.75 -27.58 -19.02
CA ASP A 364 -28.82 -27.40 -20.46
C ASP A 364 -29.95 -26.45 -20.85
N SER A 365 -29.58 -25.44 -21.62
CA SER A 365 -30.41 -24.37 -22.14
C SER A 365 -31.32 -24.83 -23.29
N GLN A 366 -32.16 -25.86 -23.09
CA GLN A 366 -33.11 -26.29 -24.12
C GLN A 366 -34.56 -26.51 -23.71
N LEU A 367 -34.94 -26.46 -22.42
CA LEU A 367 -36.36 -26.64 -22.03
C LEU A 367 -36.74 -25.77 -20.84
N MET A 368 -37.34 -24.60 -21.10
CA MET A 368 -38.48 -24.04 -20.35
C MET A 368 -38.80 -22.62 -20.82
N ASN A 369 -39.52 -22.54 -21.94
CA ASN A 369 -40.58 -21.54 -22.06
C ASN A 369 -41.87 -22.28 -21.76
N GLN A 370 -42.24 -22.40 -20.48
CA GLN A 370 -43.62 -22.58 -20.02
C GLN A 370 -43.63 -22.69 -18.48
N GLU A 371 -44.52 -21.91 -17.88
CA GLU A 371 -45.04 -22.02 -16.50
C GLU A 371 -44.15 -21.49 -15.36
N ILE A 372 -44.14 -20.17 -15.18
CA ILE A 372 -43.96 -19.58 -13.85
C ILE A 372 -45.34 -19.58 -13.18
N ASN A 373 -45.54 -20.50 -12.24
CA ASN A 373 -46.73 -20.58 -11.40
C ASN A 373 -46.71 -19.47 -10.34
N LYS A 374 -47.84 -18.79 -10.17
CA LYS A 374 -48.04 -17.67 -9.22
C LYS A 374 -47.90 -18.07 -7.74
N ASP A 375 -47.80 -19.36 -7.44
CA ASP A 375 -47.65 -19.87 -6.07
C ASP A 375 -46.22 -19.68 -5.52
N ASP A 376 -45.20 -19.57 -6.38
CA ASP A 376 -43.80 -19.36 -5.96
C ASP A 376 -43.55 -17.93 -5.45
N GLU A 377 -44.28 -16.94 -5.97
CA GLU A 377 -44.23 -15.55 -5.48
C GLU A 377 -44.84 -15.42 -4.07
N GLN A 378 -45.87 -16.22 -3.78
CA GLN A 378 -46.56 -16.20 -2.49
C GLN A 378 -45.74 -16.91 -1.40
N GLN A 379 -45.09 -18.04 -1.73
CA GLN A 379 -44.14 -18.70 -0.83
C GLN A 379 -42.88 -17.86 -0.56
N SER A 380 -42.40 -17.11 -1.55
CA SER A 380 -41.28 -16.17 -1.36
C SER A 380 -41.64 -15.00 -0.44
N GLY A 381 -42.89 -14.54 -0.45
CA GLY A 381 -43.40 -13.50 0.45
C GLY A 381 -43.47 -13.95 1.91
N ASP A 382 -43.97 -15.17 2.15
CA ASP A 382 -44.05 -15.74 3.51
C ASP A 382 -42.66 -16.02 4.10
N LEU A 383 -41.69 -16.40 3.25
CA LEU A 383 -40.31 -16.60 3.68
C LEU A 383 -39.64 -15.27 4.08
N LEU A 384 -39.93 -14.18 3.38
CA LEU A 384 -39.44 -12.82 3.72
C LEU A 384 -39.98 -12.36 5.07
N ILE A 385 -41.27 -12.59 5.36
CA ILE A 385 -41.89 -12.24 6.64
C ILE A 385 -41.29 -13.07 7.78
N GLN A 386 -41.02 -14.36 7.57
CA GLN A 386 -40.34 -15.21 8.56
C GLN A 386 -38.89 -14.76 8.84
N ILE A 387 -38.18 -14.29 7.81
CA ILE A 387 -36.82 -13.75 7.95
C ILE A 387 -36.84 -12.45 8.75
N GLU A 388 -37.79 -11.55 8.47
CA GLU A 388 -37.93 -10.27 9.15
C GLU A 388 -38.26 -10.45 10.64
N ASN A 389 -39.14 -11.39 10.98
CA ASN A 389 -39.45 -11.74 12.38
C ASN A 389 -38.22 -12.29 13.13
N LYS A 390 -37.43 -13.16 12.49
CA LYS A 390 -36.18 -13.68 13.08
C LYS A 390 -35.11 -12.60 13.25
N MET A 391 -35.04 -11.61 12.35
CA MET A 391 -34.14 -10.46 12.50
C MET A 391 -34.52 -9.59 13.71
N ASN A 392 -35.81 -9.41 13.97
CA ASN A 392 -36.28 -8.65 15.13
C ASN A 392 -35.99 -9.39 16.45
N GLU A 393 -36.15 -10.71 16.49
CA GLU A 393 -35.76 -11.55 17.63
C GLU A 393 -34.24 -11.47 17.91
N LEU A 394 -33.41 -11.55 16.86
CA LEU A 394 -31.96 -11.42 16.96
C LEU A 394 -31.51 -10.03 17.45
N THR A 395 -32.19 -8.97 17.01
CA THR A 395 -31.93 -7.60 17.47
C THR A 395 -32.20 -7.48 18.97
N THR A 396 -33.32 -8.04 19.43
CA THR A 396 -33.68 -8.07 20.86
C THR A 396 -32.67 -8.86 21.70
N LEU A 397 -32.17 -9.98 21.19
CA LEU A 397 -31.14 -10.78 21.86
C LEU A 397 -29.79 -10.05 21.94
N MET A 398 -29.41 -9.30 20.91
CA MET A 398 -28.17 -8.50 20.92
C MET A 398 -28.23 -7.39 21.96
N ASP A 399 -29.36 -6.68 22.07
CA ASP A 399 -29.55 -5.62 23.07
C ASP A 399 -29.44 -6.18 24.51
N MET A 400 -30.00 -7.37 24.77
CA MET A 400 -29.88 -8.05 26.07
C MET A 400 -28.42 -8.44 26.39
N LEU A 401 -27.66 -8.88 25.39
CA LEU A 401 -26.26 -9.25 25.53
C LEU A 401 -25.37 -8.02 25.82
N GLU A 402 -25.68 -6.89 25.19
CA GLU A 402 -24.97 -5.63 25.41
C GLU A 402 -25.22 -5.08 26.82
N GLN A 403 -26.47 -5.15 27.30
CA GLN A 403 -26.80 -4.82 28.67
C GLN A 403 -26.09 -5.73 29.69
N SER A 404 -26.00 -7.03 29.41
CA SER A 404 -25.26 -7.98 30.27
C SER A 404 -23.76 -7.66 30.34
N LYS A 405 -23.14 -7.32 29.20
CA LYS A 405 -21.73 -6.91 29.13
C LYS A 405 -21.46 -5.62 29.91
N GLN A 406 -22.36 -4.64 29.80
CA GLN A 406 -22.24 -3.40 30.58
C GLN A 406 -22.32 -3.69 32.09
N GLN A 407 -23.25 -4.55 32.53
CA GLN A 407 -23.33 -4.95 33.95
C GLN A 407 -22.05 -5.65 34.44
N GLN A 408 -21.45 -6.53 33.63
CA GLN A 408 -20.19 -7.20 33.98
C GLN A 408 -19.01 -6.22 34.06
N GLN A 409 -18.92 -5.24 33.15
CA GLN A 409 -17.88 -4.21 33.21
C GLN A 409 -18.01 -3.32 34.45
N TYR A 410 -19.23 -2.95 34.84
CA TYR A 410 -19.48 -2.21 36.09
C TYR A 410 -19.05 -3.00 37.34
N GLN A 411 -19.29 -4.32 37.37
CA GLN A 411 -18.85 -5.19 38.46
C GLN A 411 -17.32 -5.34 38.53
N GLN A 412 -16.63 -5.41 37.38
CA GLN A 412 -15.16 -5.50 37.33
C GLN A 412 -14.48 -4.19 37.75
N GLN A 413 -15.04 -3.03 37.35
CA GLN A 413 -14.49 -1.73 37.72
C GLN A 413 -14.67 -1.42 39.22
N SER A 414 -15.79 -1.83 39.82
CA SER A 414 -16.02 -1.69 41.27
C SER A 414 -15.10 -2.61 42.09
N GLY A 415 -14.88 -3.85 41.64
CA GLY A 415 -13.93 -4.79 42.26
C GLY A 415 -12.48 -4.30 42.24
N ASN A 416 -12.03 -3.71 41.13
CA ASN A 416 -10.68 -3.16 40.99
C ASN A 416 -10.44 -1.90 41.84
N LYS A 417 -11.45 -1.04 42.01
CA LYS A 417 -11.38 0.10 42.94
C LYS A 417 -11.26 -0.36 44.40
N SER A 418 -11.95 -1.42 44.78
CA SER A 418 -11.89 -1.99 46.14
C SER A 418 -10.54 -2.65 46.44
N LYS A 419 -9.94 -3.37 45.47
CA LYS A 419 -8.58 -3.94 45.57
C LYS A 419 -7.48 -2.87 45.64
N LYS A 420 -7.61 -1.77 44.88
CA LYS A 420 -6.67 -0.62 44.95
C LYS A 420 -6.74 0.10 46.30
N LYS A 421 -7.93 0.27 46.91
CA LYS A 421 -8.07 0.82 48.26
C LYS A 421 -7.40 -0.07 49.32
N LYS A 422 -7.60 -1.40 49.28
CA LYS A 422 -6.95 -2.33 50.22
C LYS A 422 -5.41 -2.34 50.11
N LYS A 423 -4.85 -2.30 48.89
CA LYS A 423 -3.39 -2.21 48.69
C LYS A 423 -2.79 -0.88 49.16
N LYS A 424 -3.55 0.22 49.12
CA LYS A 424 -3.08 1.55 49.58
C LYS A 424 -3.06 1.64 51.10
N ILE A 425 -4.02 1.00 51.78
CA ILE A 425 -4.06 0.91 53.26
C ILE A 425 -2.91 0.02 53.77
N LEU A 426 -2.64 -1.12 53.12
CA LEU A 426 -1.57 -2.03 53.54
C LEU A 426 -0.15 -1.44 53.43
N LYS A 427 0.06 -0.46 52.53
CA LYS A 427 1.35 0.24 52.37
C LYS A 427 1.56 1.40 53.36
N GLN A 428 0.57 1.75 54.17
CA GLN A 428 0.67 2.80 55.18
C GLN A 428 0.82 2.24 56.61
N THR A 429 0.85 0.90 56.77
CA THR A 429 0.90 0.23 58.08
C THR A 429 2.13 -0.66 58.26
N ILE A 430 3.12 -0.56 57.35
CA ILE A 430 4.48 -1.11 57.47
C ILE A 430 5.42 0.08 57.37
#